data_AF-A0A7C0ZEP1-F1
#
_entry.id   AF-A0A7C0ZEP1-F1
#
_cell.length_a   1.000
_cell.length_b   1.000
_cell.length_c   1.000
_cell.angle_alpha   90.00
_cell.angle_beta   90.00
_cell.angle_gamma   90.00
#
_symmetry.space_group_name_H-M   'P 1'
#
loop_
_entity.id
_entity.type
_entity.pdbx_description
1 polymer ?
#
loop_
_entity_poly.entity_id
_entity_poly.type
_entity_poly.pdbx_seq_one_letter_code
_entity_poly.pdbx_strand_id
1 'polypeptide(L)'
;MVGSVPSRRSETTRLTKIGAFSMPRVSRPAAASAAEGHSSRFVVLTAIFVACLLVSNLIAGRLIAIAGVALPAAVLIFPITYILGDVCTEVYGYRRARLVIWTGFAANCLMVTFALLTIAMPAPAFFEDQAAYATVLGQAPRMVLASLAAFWCGEFLNAFV
;
A
#
# COMPACT_ATOMS: atom_id res chain seq x y z
N MET A 1 25.52 92.41 23.03
CA MET A 1 24.32 91.84 23.66
C MET A 1 23.93 90.63 22.82
N VAL A 2 24.38 89.42 23.21
CA VAL A 2 23.64 88.46 24.07
C VAL A 2 22.34 88.02 23.37
N GLY A 3 22.07 86.75 23.08
CA GLY A 3 22.76 85.51 23.42
C GLY A 3 21.95 84.30 22.95
N SER A 4 22.68 83.21 22.67
CA SER A 4 22.34 81.80 22.89
C SER A 4 20.87 81.33 22.86
N VAL A 5 20.64 80.41 21.93
CA VAL A 5 19.69 79.28 22.01
C VAL A 5 19.75 78.61 23.40
N PRO A 6 18.58 78.23 23.96
CA PRO A 6 18.43 76.82 24.34
C PRO A 6 17.06 76.22 23.97
N SER A 7 17.15 74.91 23.83
CA SER A 7 16.14 73.93 23.47
C SER A 7 15.06 73.73 24.54
N ARG A 8 13.82 73.54 24.10
CA ARG A 8 12.90 72.56 24.72
C ARG A 8 12.17 71.79 23.64
N ARG A 9 12.64 70.55 23.47
CA ARG A 9 11.86 69.43 22.94
C ARG A 9 10.52 69.34 23.68
N SER A 10 9.56 68.84 22.93
CA SER A 10 8.51 67.86 23.30
C SER A 10 7.08 68.39 23.24
N GLU A 11 6.24 67.61 22.53
CA GLU A 11 4.78 67.45 22.77
C GLU A 11 3.76 68.00 21.77
N THR A 12 4.03 68.01 20.46
CA THR A 12 2.90 68.08 19.50
C THR A 12 3.03 67.17 18.28
N THR A 13 3.87 66.14 18.36
CA THR A 13 3.81 64.95 17.49
C THR A 13 2.80 63.94 18.04
N ARG A 14 1.58 64.39 18.37
CA ARG A 14 0.53 63.56 18.99
C ARG A 14 -0.85 63.69 18.34
N LEU A 15 -0.93 63.96 17.04
CA LEU A 15 -2.20 63.80 16.29
C LEU A 15 -1.98 63.11 14.94
N THR A 16 -1.07 62.14 14.89
CA THR A 16 -0.93 61.19 13.77
C THR A 16 -0.75 59.78 14.32
N LYS A 17 -1.65 59.40 15.22
CA LYS A 17 -1.79 58.02 15.69
C LYS A 17 -3.24 57.77 16.13
N ILE A 18 -4.17 58.10 15.24
CA ILE A 18 -5.42 57.34 15.21
C ILE A 18 -4.96 55.95 14.77
N GLY A 19 -4.81 55.06 15.75
CA GLY A 19 -4.38 53.71 15.54
C GLY A 19 -5.25 53.09 14.46
N ALA A 20 -4.60 52.62 13.39
CA ALA A 20 -5.12 51.50 12.66
C ALA A 20 -5.33 50.39 13.69
N PHE A 21 -6.56 50.25 14.16
CA PHE A 21 -7.00 49.12 14.95
C PHE A 21 -6.90 47.91 14.02
N SER A 22 -5.69 47.35 13.96
CA SER A 22 -5.39 46.14 13.21
C SER A 22 -6.14 45.03 13.93
N MET A 23 -7.27 44.60 13.36
CA MET A 23 -7.97 43.43 13.85
C MET A 23 -6.97 42.29 13.93
N PRO A 24 -6.88 41.54 15.05
CA PRO A 24 -6.17 40.29 15.04
C PRO A 24 -6.76 39.46 13.91
N ARG A 25 -5.94 39.08 12.92
CA ARG A 25 -6.34 38.09 11.92
C ARG A 25 -6.79 36.89 12.73
N VAL A 26 -8.08 36.61 12.70
CA VAL A 26 -8.60 35.31 13.11
C VAL A 26 -7.96 34.34 12.14
N SER A 27 -6.84 33.75 12.56
CA SER A 27 -6.24 32.60 11.93
C SER A 27 -7.36 31.56 11.91
N ARG A 28 -8.01 31.37 10.76
CA ARG A 28 -8.81 30.17 10.55
C ARG A 28 -7.91 29.02 10.98
N PRO A 29 -8.32 28.16 11.93
CA PRO A 29 -7.67 26.87 12.02
C PRO A 29 -7.80 26.31 10.62
N ALA A 30 -6.67 26.16 9.92
CA ALA A 30 -6.62 25.42 8.68
C ALA A 30 -7.20 24.06 9.06
N ALA A 31 -8.47 23.86 8.71
CA ALA A 31 -9.18 22.65 8.99
C ALA A 31 -8.24 21.54 8.54
N ALA A 32 -7.95 20.64 9.47
CA ALA A 32 -7.09 19.50 9.25
C ALA A 32 -7.57 18.77 7.99
N SER A 33 -6.94 19.06 6.85
CA SER A 33 -6.98 18.21 5.67
C SER A 33 -5.90 17.15 5.87
N ALA A 34 -6.03 16.41 6.99
CA ALA A 34 -5.33 15.16 7.21
C ALA A 34 -5.98 14.08 6.34
N ALA A 35 -5.80 14.22 5.03
CA ALA A 35 -5.97 13.17 4.06
C ALA A 35 -5.19 13.59 2.83
N GLU A 36 -3.86 13.41 2.86
CA GLU A 36 -3.16 13.08 1.61
C GLU A 36 -3.71 11.72 1.15
N GLY A 37 -4.92 11.75 0.58
CA GLY A 37 -5.59 10.56 0.08
C GLY A 37 -4.74 10.00 -1.05
N HIS A 38 -4.31 8.75 -0.92
CA HIS A 38 -3.70 8.02 -2.03
C HIS A 38 -4.56 8.22 -3.28
N SER A 39 -3.92 8.51 -4.43
CA SER A 39 -4.62 8.66 -5.71
C SER A 39 -5.51 7.44 -5.93
N SER A 40 -6.81 7.65 -6.15
CA SER A 40 -7.79 6.56 -6.30
C SER A 40 -7.35 5.50 -7.32
N ARG A 41 -6.64 5.93 -8.37
CA ARG A 41 -6.05 5.05 -9.39
C ARG A 41 -5.00 4.09 -8.82
N PHE A 42 -4.16 4.56 -7.89
CA PHE A 42 -3.16 3.73 -7.21
C PHE A 42 -3.82 2.66 -6.35
N VAL A 43 -4.88 3.01 -5.63
CA VAL A 43 -5.62 2.06 -4.79
C VAL A 43 -6.27 0.97 -5.63
N VAL A 44 -6.91 1.34 -6.75
CA VAL A 44 -7.51 0.38 -7.68
C VAL A 44 -6.46 -0.54 -8.28
N LEU A 45 -5.33 0.00 -8.77
CA LEU A 45 -4.23 -0.80 -9.30
C LEU A 45 -3.65 -1.76 -8.25
N THR A 46 -3.45 -1.27 -7.03
CA THR A 46 -2.99 -2.09 -5.90
C THR A 46 -3.97 -3.21 -5.61
N ALA A 47 -5.28 -2.92 -5.56
CA ALA A 47 -6.31 -3.91 -5.30
C ALA A 47 -6.35 -4.98 -6.41
N ILE A 48 -6.27 -4.59 -7.68
CA ILE A 48 -6.22 -5.52 -8.81
C ILE A 48 -4.95 -6.38 -8.73
N PHE A 49 -3.80 -5.77 -8.48
CA PHE A 49 -2.53 -6.49 -8.35
C PHE A 49 -2.58 -7.53 -7.22
N VAL A 50 -3.06 -7.13 -6.03
CA VAL A 50 -3.22 -8.03 -4.88
C VAL A 50 -4.23 -9.15 -5.20
N ALA A 51 -5.34 -8.84 -5.85
CA ALA A 51 -6.32 -9.83 -6.27
C ALA A 51 -5.70 -10.84 -7.26
N CYS A 52 -4.96 -10.37 -8.26
CA CYS A 52 -4.24 -11.24 -9.20
C CYS A 52 -3.22 -12.14 -8.47
N LEU A 53 -2.48 -11.60 -7.50
CA LEU A 53 -1.54 -12.36 -6.67
C LEU A 53 -2.24 -13.49 -5.89
N LEU A 54 -3.38 -13.19 -5.25
CA LEU A 54 -4.18 -14.17 -4.51
C LEU A 54 -4.69 -15.27 -5.43
N VAL A 55 -5.31 -14.90 -6.56
CA VAL A 55 -5.86 -15.87 -7.52
C VAL A 55 -4.73 -16.73 -8.10
N SER A 56 -3.58 -16.14 -8.43
CA SER A 56 -2.40 -16.87 -8.91
C SER A 56 -1.98 -17.96 -7.93
N ASN A 57 -1.82 -17.63 -6.65
CA ASN A 57 -1.42 -18.59 -5.63
C ASN A 57 -2.49 -19.66 -5.36
N LEU A 58 -3.78 -19.32 -5.51
CA LEU A 58 -4.88 -20.26 -5.36
C LEU A 58 -4.89 -21.30 -6.49
N ILE A 59 -4.71 -20.88 -7.75
CA ILE A 59 -4.78 -21.79 -8.91
C ILE A 59 -3.45 -22.48 -9.21
N ALA A 60 -2.34 -22.04 -8.64
CA ALA A 60 -1.01 -22.60 -8.89
C ALA A 60 -0.90 -24.10 -8.58
N GLY A 61 -1.73 -24.63 -7.66
CA GLY A 61 -1.77 -26.05 -7.33
C GLY A 61 -2.38 -26.94 -8.41
N ARG A 62 -3.05 -26.38 -9.43
CA ARG A 62 -3.67 -27.11 -10.52
C ARG A 62 -2.80 -27.04 -11.78
N LEU A 63 -2.39 -28.20 -12.30
CA LEU A 63 -1.71 -28.30 -13.59
C LEU A 63 -2.73 -28.31 -14.73
N ILE A 64 -2.40 -27.60 -15.81
CA ILE A 64 -3.09 -27.62 -17.09
C ILE A 64 -2.16 -28.18 -18.16
N ALA A 65 -2.72 -28.93 -19.11
CA ALA A 65 -1.97 -29.45 -20.24
C ALA A 65 -2.18 -28.52 -21.45
N ILE A 66 -1.09 -27.93 -21.95
CA ILE A 66 -1.08 -27.12 -23.18
C ILE A 66 -0.07 -27.77 -24.12
N ALA A 67 -0.53 -28.17 -25.31
CA ALA A 67 0.33 -28.77 -26.35
C ALA A 67 1.21 -29.94 -25.86
N GLY A 68 0.69 -30.77 -24.94
CA GLY A 68 1.41 -31.92 -24.39
C GLY A 68 2.35 -31.61 -23.21
N VAL A 69 2.47 -30.34 -22.80
CA VAL A 69 3.28 -29.91 -21.65
C VAL A 69 2.37 -29.59 -20.46
N ALA A 70 2.71 -30.12 -19.28
CA ALA A 70 2.03 -29.79 -18.03
C ALA A 70 2.58 -28.48 -17.46
N LEU A 71 1.72 -27.48 -17.31
CA LEU A 71 2.06 -26.16 -16.78
C LEU A 71 1.14 -25.81 -15.61
N PRO A 72 1.59 -25.05 -14.61
CA PRO A 72 0.69 -24.51 -13.60
C PRO A 72 -0.40 -23.63 -14.23
N ALA A 73 -1.64 -23.72 -13.74
CA ALA A 73 -2.73 -22.88 -14.22
C ALA A 73 -2.45 -21.37 -14.02
N ALA A 74 -1.58 -21.03 -13.07
CA ALA A 74 -1.11 -19.66 -12.81
C ALA A 74 -0.47 -18.98 -14.03
N VAL A 75 -0.01 -19.74 -15.03
CA VAL A 75 0.52 -19.19 -16.30
C VAL A 75 -0.48 -18.26 -17.00
N LEU A 76 -1.78 -18.47 -16.82
CA LEU A 76 -2.82 -17.61 -17.40
C LEU A 76 -2.85 -16.20 -16.80
N ILE A 77 -2.45 -16.06 -15.53
CA ILE A 77 -2.44 -14.78 -14.80
C ILE A 77 -1.12 -14.04 -15.03
N PHE A 78 -0.07 -14.77 -15.39
CA PHE A 78 1.29 -14.26 -15.55
C PHE A 78 1.38 -12.98 -16.41
N PRO A 79 0.76 -12.87 -17.61
CA PRO A 79 0.84 -11.67 -18.43
C PRO A 79 0.20 -10.44 -17.75
N ILE A 80 -0.90 -10.66 -17.05
CA ILE A 80 -1.63 -9.59 -16.36
C ILE A 80 -0.79 -9.07 -15.19
N THR A 81 -0.24 -9.98 -14.37
CA THR A 81 0.61 -9.60 -13.24
C THR A 81 1.89 -8.91 -13.68
N TYR A 82 2.46 -9.27 -14.83
CA TYR A 82 3.66 -8.63 -15.36
C TYR A 82 3.38 -7.17 -15.73
N ILE A 83 2.32 -6.93 -16.53
CA ILE A 83 1.91 -5.56 -16.91
C ILE A 83 1.59 -4.71 -15.67
N LEU A 84 0.87 -5.26 -14.70
CA LEU A 84 0.55 -4.56 -13.45
C LEU A 84 1.81 -4.27 -12.63
N GLY A 85 2.77 -5.19 -12.60
CA GLY A 85 4.06 -5.03 -11.93
C GLY A 85 4.87 -3.88 -12.53
N ASP A 86 5.00 -3.86 -13.86
CA ASP A 86 5.71 -2.82 -14.60
C ASP A 86 5.05 -1.45 -14.41
N VAL A 87 3.73 -1.36 -14.52
CA VAL A 87 2.98 -0.12 -14.25
C VAL A 87 3.19 0.34 -12.80
N CYS A 88 3.23 -0.57 -11.84
CA CYS A 88 3.49 -0.23 -10.44
C CYS A 88 4.89 0.36 -10.24
N THR A 89 5.92 -0.20 -10.87
CA THR A 89 7.31 0.24 -10.70
C THR A 89 7.64 1.50 -11.51
N GLU A 90 7.15 1.61 -12.74
CA GLU A 90 7.41 2.74 -13.64
C GLU A 90 6.60 4.00 -13.29
N VAL A 91 5.30 3.86 -12.98
CA VAL A 91 4.41 5.02 -12.75
C VAL A 91 4.45 5.51 -11.30
N TYR A 92 4.48 4.58 -10.35
CA TYR A 92 4.40 4.91 -8.91
C TYR A 92 5.74 4.86 -8.20
N GLY A 93 6.78 4.37 -8.89
CA GLY A 93 8.13 4.27 -8.37
C GLY A 93 8.33 3.06 -7.47
N TYR A 94 9.60 2.68 -7.36
CA TYR A 94 10.05 1.48 -6.66
C TYR A 94 9.60 1.39 -5.20
N ARG A 95 9.61 2.51 -4.46
CA ARG A 95 9.26 2.55 -3.03
C ARG A 95 7.79 2.20 -2.78
N ARG A 96 6.88 2.64 -3.68
CA ARG A 96 5.44 2.32 -3.59
C ARG A 96 5.16 0.91 -4.11
N ALA A 97 5.80 0.49 -5.20
CA ALA A 97 5.70 -0.87 -5.69
C ALA A 97 6.08 -1.91 -4.63
N ARG A 98 7.15 -1.65 -3.86
CA ARG A 98 7.55 -2.50 -2.73
C ARG A 98 6.44 -2.63 -1.68
N LEU A 99 5.77 -1.53 -1.34
CA LEU A 99 4.65 -1.56 -0.41
C LEU A 99 3.52 -2.45 -0.95
N VAL A 100 3.13 -2.27 -2.22
CA VAL A 100 2.09 -3.09 -2.88
C VAL A 100 2.41 -4.59 -2.84
N ILE A 101 3.66 -4.95 -3.10
CA ILE A 101 4.13 -6.35 -3.01
C ILE A 101 3.98 -6.86 -1.57
N TRP A 102 4.40 -6.08 -0.57
CA TRP A 102 4.23 -6.43 0.84
C TRP A 102 2.76 -6.60 1.24
N THR A 103 1.86 -5.73 0.76
CA THR A 103 0.42 -5.87 1.01
C THR A 103 -0.13 -7.15 0.38
N GLY A 104 0.30 -7.48 -0.85
CA GLY A 104 -0.11 -8.71 -1.53
C GLY A 104 0.40 -9.96 -0.82
N PHE A 105 1.62 -9.92 -0.31
CA PHE A 105 2.19 -11.00 0.48
C PHE A 105 1.46 -11.18 1.81
N ALA A 106 1.20 -10.08 2.53
CA ALA A 106 0.42 -10.11 3.78
C ALA A 106 -1.00 -10.66 3.56
N ALA A 107 -1.66 -10.28 2.47
CA ALA A 107 -2.97 -10.81 2.10
C ALA A 107 -2.91 -12.32 1.81
N ASN A 108 -1.85 -12.80 1.17
CA ASN A 108 -1.63 -14.23 0.93
C ASN A 108 -1.42 -15.02 2.21
N CYS A 109 -0.63 -14.48 3.16
CA CYS A 109 -0.49 -15.09 4.49
C CYS A 109 -1.86 -15.21 5.18
N LEU A 110 -2.65 -14.15 5.16
CA LEU A 110 -4.00 -14.15 5.74
C LEU A 110 -4.89 -15.21 5.08
N MET A 111 -4.90 -15.28 3.74
CA MET A 111 -5.63 -16.30 3.00
C MET A 111 -5.23 -17.72 3.44
N VAL A 112 -3.94 -18.01 3.58
CA VAL A 112 -3.44 -19.31 4.03
C VAL A 112 -3.86 -19.60 5.46
N THR A 113 -3.79 -18.63 6.37
CA THR A 113 -4.21 -18.81 7.76
C THR A 113 -5.67 -19.23 7.82
N PHE A 114 -6.55 -18.52 7.11
CA PHE A 114 -7.97 -18.90 7.07
C PHE A 114 -8.19 -20.24 6.38
N ALA A 115 -7.47 -20.54 5.29
CA ALA A 115 -7.56 -21.83 4.61
C ALA A 115 -7.22 -23.00 5.56
N LEU A 116 -6.12 -22.87 6.33
CA LEU A 116 -5.71 -23.88 7.33
C LEU A 116 -6.71 -24.00 8.48
N LEU A 117 -7.23 -22.87 8.98
CA LEU A 117 -8.26 -22.87 10.02
C LEU A 117 -9.52 -23.60 9.54
N THR A 118 -9.97 -23.38 8.31
CA THR A 118 -11.14 -24.06 7.75
C THR A 118 -10.90 -25.56 7.58
N ILE A 119 -9.70 -26.00 7.18
CA ILE A 119 -9.37 -27.43 7.07
C ILE A 119 -9.33 -28.11 8.44
N ALA A 120 -8.84 -27.40 9.47
CA ALA A 120 -8.69 -27.95 10.82
C ALA A 120 -10.03 -28.09 11.57
N MET A 121 -11.06 -27.33 11.17
CA MET A 121 -12.39 -27.42 11.78
C MET A 121 -13.14 -28.67 11.28
N PRO A 122 -13.94 -29.32 12.16
CA PRO A 122 -14.74 -30.47 11.76
C PRO A 122 -15.79 -30.05 10.74
N ALA A 123 -15.83 -30.76 9.60
CA ALA A 123 -16.86 -30.59 8.61
C ALA A 123 -18.19 -31.19 9.10
N PRO A 124 -19.34 -30.58 8.78
CA PRO A 124 -20.63 -31.16 9.09
C PRO A 124 -20.87 -32.44 8.28
N ALA A 125 -21.70 -33.36 8.79
CA ALA A 125 -21.88 -34.70 8.21
C ALA A 125 -22.41 -34.74 6.77
N PHE A 126 -23.00 -33.65 6.27
CA PHE A 126 -23.48 -33.52 4.89
C PHE A 126 -22.40 -33.02 3.91
N PHE A 127 -21.21 -32.65 4.39
CA PHE A 127 -20.12 -32.18 3.55
C PHE A 127 -19.22 -33.36 3.16
N GLU A 128 -19.46 -33.89 1.96
CA GLU A 128 -18.81 -35.12 1.49
C GLU A 128 -17.38 -34.89 0.97
N ASP A 129 -17.07 -33.70 0.46
CA ASP A 129 -15.82 -33.39 -0.24
C ASP A 129 -14.69 -32.86 0.64
N GLN A 130 -14.69 -33.15 1.95
CA GLN A 130 -13.67 -32.63 2.88
C GLN A 130 -12.23 -32.98 2.45
N ALA A 131 -12.00 -34.19 1.93
CA ALA A 131 -10.68 -34.62 1.48
C ALA A 131 -10.20 -33.85 0.24
N ALA A 132 -11.09 -33.61 -0.73
CA ALA A 132 -10.78 -32.82 -1.92
C ALA A 132 -10.51 -31.36 -1.54
N TYR A 133 -11.33 -30.80 -0.65
CA TYR A 133 -11.18 -29.45 -0.13
C TYR A 133 -9.83 -29.24 0.59
N ALA A 134 -9.46 -30.18 1.47
CA ALA A 134 -8.16 -30.19 2.14
C ALA A 134 -6.98 -30.37 1.17
N THR A 135 -7.16 -31.13 0.09
CA THR A 135 -6.12 -31.31 -0.93
C THR A 135 -5.83 -30.00 -1.67
N VAL A 136 -6.86 -29.27 -2.07
CA VAL A 136 -6.72 -28.01 -2.81
C VAL A 136 -6.16 -26.90 -1.91
N LEU A 137 -6.81 -26.64 -0.78
CA LEU A 137 -6.41 -25.56 0.13
C LEU A 137 -5.15 -25.87 0.93
N GLY A 138 -4.85 -27.15 1.16
CA GLY A 138 -3.62 -27.60 1.84
C GLY A 138 -2.34 -27.34 1.05
N GLN A 139 -2.41 -27.01 -0.25
CA GLN A 139 -1.25 -26.55 -1.02
C GLN A 139 -0.91 -25.07 -0.77
N ALA A 140 -1.86 -24.28 -0.27
CA ALA A 140 -1.69 -22.84 -0.10
C ALA A 140 -0.47 -22.44 0.78
N PRO A 141 -0.16 -23.13 1.90
CA PRO A 141 1.04 -22.83 2.70
C PRO A 141 2.34 -23.00 1.92
N ARG A 142 2.42 -23.98 1.03
CA ARG A 142 3.62 -24.23 0.22
C ARG A 142 3.87 -23.08 -0.75
N MET A 143 2.82 -22.55 -1.37
CA MET A 143 2.92 -21.42 -2.31
C MET A 143 3.40 -20.14 -1.62
N VAL A 144 2.91 -19.87 -0.40
CA VAL A 144 3.34 -18.70 0.38
C VAL A 144 4.76 -18.86 0.89
N LEU A 145 5.15 -20.05 1.36
CA LEU A 145 6.54 -20.31 1.76
C LEU A 145 7.52 -20.16 0.59
N ALA A 146 7.16 -20.66 -0.60
CA ALA A 146 7.95 -20.46 -1.81
C ALA A 146 8.08 -18.96 -2.16
N SER A 147 6.99 -18.20 -2.02
CA SER A 147 6.97 -16.74 -2.26
C SER A 147 7.84 -15.99 -1.24
N LEU A 148 7.82 -16.39 0.03
CA LEU A 148 8.64 -15.81 1.09
C LEU A 148 10.14 -16.09 0.83
N ALA A 149 10.47 -17.34 0.47
CA ALA A 149 11.84 -17.74 0.19
C ALA A 149 12.39 -16.98 -1.04
N ALA A 150 11.62 -16.90 -2.12
CA ALA A 150 11.99 -16.12 -3.30
C ALA A 150 12.20 -14.64 -2.96
N PHE A 151 11.35 -14.08 -2.10
CA PHE A 151 11.49 -12.70 -1.64
C PHE A 151 12.76 -12.49 -0.81
N TRP A 152 13.06 -13.37 0.14
CA TRP A 152 14.31 -13.29 0.90
C TRP A 152 15.54 -13.37 0.01
N CYS A 153 15.56 -14.32 -0.94
CA CYS A 153 16.63 -14.36 -1.94
C CYS A 153 16.74 -13.04 -2.71
N GLY A 154 15.61 -12.43 -3.10
CA GLY A 154 15.58 -11.13 -3.77
C GLY A 154 16.12 -9.98 -2.92
N GLU A 155 15.70 -9.84 -1.65
CA GLU A 155 16.21 -8.80 -0.76
C GLU A 155 17.68 -9.03 -0.39
N PHE A 156 18.13 -10.28 -0.20
CA PHE A 156 19.55 -10.56 0.02
C PHE A 156 20.40 -10.18 -1.18
N LEU A 157 19.95 -10.47 -2.41
CA LEU A 157 20.64 -10.06 -3.63
C LEU A 157 20.63 -8.54 -3.81
N ASN A 158 19.52 -7.88 -3.46
CA ASN A 158 19.40 -6.42 -3.54
C ASN A 158 20.19 -5.69 -2.44
N ALA A 159 20.45 -6.32 -1.29
CA ALA A 159 21.27 -5.76 -0.22
C ALA A 159 22.77 -6.00 -0.42
N PHE A 160 23.14 -6.94 -1.30
CA PHE A 160 24.53 -7.23 -1.65
C PHE A 160 25.07 -6.33 -2.78
N VAL A 161 24.19 -5.68 -3.54
CA VAL A 161 24.48 -4.66 -4.56
C VAL A 161 24.32 -3.27 -3.97
#